data_AF-A0A3R7VCE3-F1
#
_entry.id   AF-A0A3R7VCE3-F1
#
_cell.length_a   1.000
_cell.length_b   1.000
_cell.length_c   1.000
_cell.angle_alpha   90.00
_cell.angle_beta   90.00
_cell.angle_gamma   90.00
#
_symmetry.space_group_name_H-M   'P 1'
#
loop_
_entity.id
_entity.type
_entity.pdbx_description
1 polymer ?
#
loop_
_entity_poly.entity_id
_entity_poly.type
_entity_poly.pdbx_seq_one_letter_code
_entity_poly.pdbx_strand_id
1 'polypeptide(L)'
;MLSVALLRPGVVAGAHGVEAVGNAEVFERTGAELKITPCLLGGIFKSTNNQPPMMSFAGVSGKNAMFMREIERYCDRHGFSQFAMNPHFPVNTLLLMRACVAYGRDNDVAPYIEAGVKMMWEDGLKMDDPEVFVASFNAAGFDGQALLEATQDPDVKAELVANTQAAVDRGVFGIPTFFVGEELFFGKDHIEEMEWWLNNRA
;
A
#
# COMPACT_ATOMS: atom_id res chain seq x y z
N MET A 1 -4.01 -1.59 2.17
CA MET A 1 -2.79 -0.80 1.87
C MET A 1 -2.08 -1.48 0.71
N LEU A 2 -1.62 -0.72 -0.28
CA LEU A 2 -1.51 -1.15 -1.69
C LEU A 2 -0.07 -1.31 -2.23
N SER A 3 0.99 -1.34 -1.40
CA SER A 3 2.35 -1.31 -1.97
C SER A 3 3.46 -1.75 -1.02
N VAL A 4 4.62 -2.05 -1.63
CA VAL A 4 5.93 -2.17 -0.96
C VAL A 4 6.66 -0.84 -1.15
N ALA A 5 7.28 -0.33 -0.10
CA ALA A 5 8.03 0.92 -0.10
C ALA A 5 9.54 0.64 -0.03
N LEU A 6 10.31 1.26 -0.91
CA LEU A 6 11.77 1.26 -0.93
C LEU A 6 12.25 2.64 -0.48
N LEU A 7 13.12 2.71 0.53
CA LEU A 7 13.68 3.97 1.02
C LEU A 7 15.13 4.12 0.54
N ARG A 8 15.50 5.34 0.13
CA ARG A 8 16.87 5.69 -0.21
C ARG A 8 17.39 6.78 0.73
N PRO A 9 18.62 6.65 1.27
CA PRO A 9 19.26 7.74 2.01
C PRO A 9 19.63 8.89 1.06
N GLY A 10 19.23 10.13 1.41
CA GLY A 10 19.76 11.37 0.85
C GLY A 10 19.43 11.66 -0.63
N VAL A 11 18.34 12.40 -0.85
CA VAL A 11 18.07 13.52 -1.79
C VAL A 11 16.70 14.07 -1.35
N VAL A 12 16.31 15.31 -1.66
CA VAL A 12 15.03 15.89 -1.22
C VAL A 12 14.04 15.86 -2.37
N ALA A 13 12.95 15.11 -2.22
CA ALA A 13 11.75 15.20 -3.06
C ALA A 13 10.53 15.60 -2.18
N GLY A 14 9.68 16.47 -2.71
CA GLY A 14 8.60 17.15 -1.98
C GLY A 14 7.60 16.22 -1.28
N ALA A 15 7.03 16.72 -0.18
CA ALA A 15 6.23 16.04 0.85
C ALA A 15 4.87 15.45 0.41
N HIS A 16 4.69 15.06 -0.85
CA HIS A 16 3.41 14.52 -1.34
C HIS A 16 3.44 12.99 -1.35
N GLY A 17 2.45 12.33 -0.72
CA GLY A 17 2.28 10.86 -0.75
C GLY A 17 2.48 10.05 0.51
N VAL A 18 2.88 10.73 1.57
CA VAL A 18 3.39 10.07 2.76
C VAL A 18 2.29 9.81 3.81
N GLU A 19 1.15 10.50 3.66
CA GLU A 19 -0.04 10.40 4.52
C GLU A 19 -0.74 9.04 4.37
N ALA A 20 -0.78 8.47 3.16
CA ALA A 20 -1.38 7.15 2.90
C ALA A 20 -0.65 5.99 3.62
N VAL A 21 0.56 6.25 4.11
CA VAL A 21 1.41 5.30 4.86
C VAL A 21 1.41 5.60 6.37
N GLY A 22 0.65 6.61 6.80
CA GLY A 22 0.33 6.91 8.19
C GLY A 22 1.45 7.53 9.02
N ASN A 23 2.57 7.96 8.40
CA ASN A 23 3.75 8.47 9.11
C ASN A 23 4.56 9.47 8.27
N ALA A 24 3.86 10.43 7.64
CA ALA A 24 4.49 11.51 6.86
C ALA A 24 5.66 12.20 7.55
N GLU A 25 5.48 12.43 8.84
CA GLU A 25 6.44 13.10 9.69
C GLU A 25 7.79 12.37 9.80
N VAL A 26 7.84 11.04 9.67
CA VAL A 26 9.12 10.28 9.73
C VAL A 26 10.04 10.72 8.62
N PHE A 27 9.50 10.90 7.42
CA PHE A 27 10.28 11.28 6.24
C PHE A 27 10.70 12.74 6.30
N GLU A 28 9.85 13.62 6.85
CA GLU A 28 10.20 15.01 7.12
C GLU A 28 11.33 15.13 8.16
N ARG A 29 11.26 14.36 9.25
CA ARG A 29 12.27 14.40 10.33
C ARG A 29 13.61 13.80 9.92
N THR A 30 13.58 12.74 9.09
CA THR A 30 14.79 12.01 8.68
C THR A 30 15.39 12.54 7.37
N GLY A 31 14.63 13.25 6.55
CA GLY A 31 15.00 13.61 5.18
C GLY A 31 15.11 12.41 4.24
N ALA A 32 14.53 11.26 4.60
CA ALA A 32 14.55 10.06 3.77
C ALA A 32 13.54 10.16 2.62
N GLU A 33 13.89 9.64 1.45
CA GLU A 33 12.96 9.56 0.30
C GLU A 33 12.18 8.26 0.29
N LEU A 34 10.88 8.37 0.01
CA LEU A 34 9.98 7.25 -0.17
C LEU A 34 9.82 6.93 -1.66
N LYS A 35 10.35 5.79 -2.10
CA LYS A 35 10.05 5.22 -3.43
C LYS A 35 9.04 4.10 -3.29
N ILE A 36 7.88 4.24 -3.91
CA ILE A 36 6.83 3.22 -3.83
C ILE A 36 6.91 2.28 -5.05
N THR A 37 6.92 0.97 -4.79
CA THR A 37 6.85 -0.07 -5.82
C THR A 37 5.49 -0.78 -5.72
N PRO A 38 4.64 -0.68 -6.75
CA PRO A 38 3.37 -1.40 -6.79
C PRO A 38 3.60 -2.92 -6.84
N CYS A 39 3.01 -3.65 -5.88
CA CYS A 39 3.07 -5.12 -5.81
C CYS A 39 1.68 -5.72 -5.57
N LEU A 40 1.44 -6.93 -6.06
CA LEU A 40 0.17 -7.62 -5.86
C LEU A 40 0.22 -8.50 -4.60
N LEU A 41 -0.50 -8.10 -3.54
CA LEU A 41 -0.54 -8.84 -2.27
C LEU A 41 -0.96 -10.30 -2.42
N GLY A 42 -1.97 -10.58 -3.26
CA GLY A 42 -2.39 -11.95 -3.55
C GLY A 42 -1.27 -12.79 -4.19
N GLY A 43 -0.40 -12.17 -4.99
CA GLY A 43 0.80 -12.81 -5.53
C GLY A 43 1.84 -13.09 -4.44
N ILE A 44 2.09 -12.13 -3.55
CA ILE A 44 3.01 -12.29 -2.40
C ILE A 44 2.57 -13.46 -1.51
N PHE A 45 1.29 -13.50 -1.12
CA PHE A 45 0.73 -14.56 -0.29
C PHE A 45 0.88 -15.93 -0.93
N LYS A 46 0.55 -16.03 -2.23
CA LYS A 46 0.69 -17.29 -2.97
C LYS A 46 2.14 -17.77 -3.01
N SER A 47 3.09 -16.88 -3.32
CA SER A 47 4.50 -17.26 -3.48
C SER A 47 5.20 -17.55 -2.16
N THR A 48 4.74 -16.99 -1.05
CA THR A 48 5.36 -17.18 0.27
C THR A 48 4.62 -18.15 1.18
N ASN A 49 3.57 -18.82 0.68
CA ASN A 49 2.67 -19.67 1.46
C ASN A 49 2.09 -18.94 2.70
N ASN A 50 1.78 -17.65 2.53
CA ASN A 50 1.16 -16.80 3.55
C ASN A 50 -0.31 -16.52 3.23
N GLN A 51 -1.06 -15.98 4.19
CA GLN A 51 -2.49 -15.73 4.09
C GLN A 51 -2.91 -14.46 4.86
N PRO A 52 -4.09 -13.88 4.58
CA PRO A 52 -4.60 -12.74 5.35
C PRO A 52 -4.70 -13.03 6.86
N PRO A 53 -4.43 -12.06 7.74
CA PRO A 53 -4.47 -12.24 9.19
C PRO A 53 -5.78 -12.84 9.71
N MET A 54 -6.93 -12.36 9.22
CA MET A 54 -8.24 -12.86 9.64
C MET A 54 -8.44 -14.37 9.37
N MET A 55 -7.81 -14.89 8.30
CA MET A 55 -7.81 -16.32 8.01
C MET A 55 -6.79 -17.06 8.87
N SER A 56 -5.56 -16.53 8.97
CA SER A 56 -4.49 -17.11 9.80
C SER A 56 -4.90 -17.26 11.28
N PHE A 57 -5.73 -16.33 11.77
CA PHE A 57 -6.17 -16.29 13.17
C PHE A 57 -7.48 -17.04 13.44
N ALA A 58 -8.18 -17.55 12.41
CA ALA A 58 -9.52 -18.10 12.53
C ALA A 58 -9.65 -19.25 13.57
N GLY A 59 -8.57 -20.00 13.80
CA GLY A 59 -8.53 -21.09 14.78
C GLY A 59 -8.14 -20.69 16.21
N VAL A 60 -7.88 -19.41 16.48
CA VAL A 60 -7.35 -18.95 17.77
C VAL A 60 -8.28 -17.94 18.43
N SER A 61 -8.92 -18.36 19.51
CA SER A 61 -9.85 -17.52 20.27
C SER A 61 -9.19 -16.20 20.67
N GLY A 62 -9.91 -15.09 20.48
CA GLY A 62 -9.47 -13.74 20.84
C GLY A 62 -8.54 -13.04 19.84
N LYS A 63 -7.84 -13.74 18.94
CA LYS A 63 -6.88 -13.07 18.02
C LYS A 63 -7.54 -12.09 17.05
N ASN A 64 -8.65 -12.47 16.43
CA ASN A 64 -9.39 -11.56 15.54
C ASN A 64 -9.97 -10.36 16.28
N ALA A 65 -10.51 -10.56 17.49
CA ALA A 65 -11.03 -9.46 18.30
C ALA A 65 -9.91 -8.49 18.71
N MET A 66 -8.76 -9.02 19.12
CA MET A 66 -7.57 -8.24 19.45
C MET A 66 -7.08 -7.44 18.22
N PHE A 67 -6.98 -8.08 17.05
CA PHE A 67 -6.57 -7.44 15.79
C PHE A 67 -7.50 -6.29 15.39
N MET A 68 -8.81 -6.48 15.49
CA MET A 68 -9.78 -5.38 15.23
C MET A 68 -9.61 -4.23 16.23
N ARG A 69 -9.39 -4.53 17.52
CA ARG A 69 -9.09 -3.51 18.54
C ARG A 69 -7.78 -2.77 18.30
N GLU A 70 -6.79 -3.40 17.67
CA GLU A 70 -5.54 -2.73 17.26
C GLU A 70 -5.78 -1.72 16.14
N ILE A 71 -6.62 -2.07 15.16
CA ILE A 71 -7.03 -1.14 14.10
C ILE A 71 -7.72 0.07 14.72
N GLU A 72 -8.70 -0.14 15.60
CA GLU A 72 -9.43 0.95 16.27
C GLU A 72 -8.49 1.87 17.06
N ARG A 73 -7.59 1.31 17.89
CA ARG A 73 -6.60 2.12 18.63
C ARG A 73 -5.67 2.91 17.71
N TYR A 74 -5.30 2.33 16.57
CA TYR A 74 -4.45 3.00 15.60
C TYR A 74 -5.19 4.17 14.93
N CYS A 75 -6.45 3.95 14.52
CA CYS A 75 -7.30 5.02 14.00
C CYS A 75 -7.47 6.17 15.00
N ASP A 76 -7.74 5.85 16.27
CA ASP A 76 -7.89 6.84 17.34
C ASP A 76 -6.59 7.65 17.57
N ARG A 77 -5.44 6.97 17.64
CA ARG A 77 -4.13 7.61 17.89
C ARG A 77 -3.71 8.55 16.75
N HIS A 78 -4.01 8.18 15.51
CA HIS A 78 -3.53 8.88 14.31
C HIS A 78 -4.61 9.73 13.62
N GLY A 79 -5.80 9.86 14.22
CA GLY A 79 -6.85 10.74 13.72
C GLY A 79 -7.58 10.25 12.46
N PHE A 80 -7.55 8.94 12.16
CA PHE A 80 -8.28 8.34 11.03
C PHE A 80 -9.77 8.17 11.36
N SER A 81 -10.47 9.28 11.58
CA SER A 81 -11.88 9.33 12.00
C SER A 81 -12.87 8.88 10.91
N GLN A 82 -12.44 8.87 9.64
CA GLN A 82 -13.25 8.44 8.51
C GLN A 82 -13.03 6.97 8.14
N PHE A 83 -12.09 6.27 8.79
CA PHE A 83 -11.85 4.86 8.52
C PHE A 83 -13.11 4.02 8.82
N ALA A 84 -13.48 3.19 7.86
CA ALA A 84 -14.54 2.21 7.96
C ALA A 84 -14.12 0.89 7.28
N MET A 85 -14.57 -0.23 7.84
CA MET A 85 -14.41 -1.51 7.16
C MET A 85 -15.25 -1.51 5.88
N ASN A 86 -14.61 -1.73 4.74
CA ASN A 86 -15.28 -1.76 3.46
C ASN A 86 -16.33 -2.89 3.40
N PRO A 87 -17.60 -2.61 3.08
CA PRO A 87 -18.67 -3.62 3.04
C PRO A 87 -18.49 -4.68 1.94
N HIS A 88 -17.64 -4.40 0.94
CA HIS A 88 -17.29 -5.31 -0.14
C HIS A 88 -16.01 -6.11 0.15
N PHE A 89 -15.37 -5.93 1.30
CA PHE A 89 -14.12 -6.61 1.62
C PHE A 89 -14.33 -8.14 1.75
N PRO A 90 -13.45 -8.98 1.15
CA PRO A 90 -12.25 -8.63 0.40
C PRO A 90 -12.52 -8.20 -1.05
N VAL A 91 -11.93 -7.06 -1.45
CA VAL A 91 -11.97 -6.53 -2.82
C VAL A 91 -10.73 -7.02 -3.59
N ASN A 92 -10.91 -7.46 -4.84
CA ASN A 92 -9.78 -7.85 -5.69
C ASN A 92 -8.99 -6.61 -6.16
N THR A 93 -7.76 -6.45 -5.70
CA THR A 93 -6.94 -5.27 -5.98
C THR A 93 -6.16 -5.32 -7.30
N LEU A 94 -6.33 -6.35 -8.13
CA LEU A 94 -5.56 -6.49 -9.38
C LEU A 94 -5.74 -5.29 -10.33
N LEU A 95 -6.98 -4.79 -10.47
CA LEU A 95 -7.29 -3.62 -11.28
C LEU A 95 -6.53 -2.38 -10.75
N LEU A 96 -6.69 -2.08 -9.47
CA LEU A 96 -6.01 -0.98 -8.78
C LEU A 96 -4.48 -1.07 -8.90
N MET A 97 -3.90 -2.26 -8.77
CA MET A 97 -2.45 -2.44 -8.83
C MET A 97 -1.89 -2.26 -10.24
N ARG A 98 -2.60 -2.71 -11.27
CA ARG A 98 -2.19 -2.48 -12.67
C ARG A 98 -2.28 -1.01 -13.05
N ALA A 99 -3.36 -0.34 -12.67
CA ALA A 99 -3.49 1.09 -12.90
C ALA A 99 -2.42 1.89 -12.14
N CYS A 100 -2.03 1.46 -10.94
CA CYS A 100 -0.91 2.06 -10.20
C CYS A 100 0.43 1.94 -10.94
N VAL A 101 0.72 0.76 -11.49
CA VAL A 101 1.91 0.55 -12.34
C VAL A 101 1.87 1.44 -13.58
N ALA A 102 0.75 1.45 -14.30
CA ALA A 102 0.59 2.26 -15.50
C ALA A 102 0.79 3.76 -15.21
N TYR A 103 0.12 4.28 -14.18
CA TYR A 103 0.23 5.68 -13.77
C TYR A 103 1.66 6.04 -13.35
N GLY A 104 2.33 5.15 -12.63
CA GLY A 104 3.68 5.36 -12.10
C GLY A 104 4.81 5.37 -13.11
N ARG A 105 4.55 5.05 -14.39
CA ARG A 105 5.57 5.16 -15.45
C ARG A 105 5.96 6.59 -15.74
N ASP A 106 4.99 7.50 -15.68
CA ASP A 106 5.17 8.91 -16.03
C ASP A 106 4.87 9.86 -14.87
N ASN A 107 4.38 9.36 -13.74
CA ASN A 107 3.89 10.18 -12.63
C ASN A 107 4.38 9.69 -11.27
N ASP A 108 4.36 10.60 -10.29
CA ASP A 108 4.42 10.21 -8.88
C ASP A 108 3.13 9.48 -8.48
N VAL A 109 3.25 8.24 -7.99
CA VAL A 109 2.12 7.36 -7.66
C VAL A 109 1.43 7.74 -6.35
N ALA A 110 2.04 8.59 -5.55
CA ALA A 110 1.56 8.98 -4.23
C ALA A 110 0.10 9.49 -4.21
N PRO A 111 -0.29 10.50 -5.02
CA PRO A 111 -1.68 10.96 -5.07
C PRO A 111 -2.67 9.89 -5.52
N TYR A 112 -2.25 8.99 -6.42
CA TYR A 112 -3.08 7.87 -6.87
C TYR A 112 -3.35 6.89 -5.73
N ILE A 113 -2.33 6.57 -4.92
CA ILE A 113 -2.45 5.68 -3.79
C ILE A 113 -3.34 6.28 -2.71
N GLU A 114 -3.18 7.56 -2.40
CA GLU A 114 -4.01 8.29 -1.44
C GLU A 114 -5.49 8.22 -1.83
N ALA A 115 -5.80 8.56 -3.09
CA ALA A 115 -7.15 8.46 -3.63
C ALA A 115 -7.71 7.03 -3.53
N GLY A 116 -6.94 6.02 -3.93
CA GLY A 116 -7.36 4.61 -3.87
C GLY A 116 -7.55 4.08 -2.45
N VAL A 117 -6.72 4.50 -1.49
CA VAL A 117 -6.86 4.15 -0.07
C VAL A 117 -8.12 4.77 0.50
N LYS A 118 -8.38 6.05 0.23
CA LYS A 118 -9.62 6.73 0.61
C LYS A 118 -10.85 6.01 0.08
N MET A 119 -10.90 5.73 -1.22
CA MET A 119 -12.00 5.03 -1.87
C MET A 119 -12.27 3.65 -1.25
N MET A 120 -11.20 2.95 -0.88
CA MET A 120 -11.30 1.62 -0.27
C MET A 120 -11.77 1.68 1.19
N TRP A 121 -11.20 2.57 2.01
CA TRP A 121 -11.31 2.48 3.47
C TRP A 121 -12.08 3.60 4.14
N GLU A 122 -12.46 4.65 3.42
CA GLU A 122 -13.36 5.69 3.92
C GLU A 122 -14.70 5.62 3.17
N ASP A 123 -14.64 5.55 1.84
CA ASP A 123 -15.85 5.58 1.00
C ASP A 123 -16.47 4.18 0.80
N GLY A 124 -15.73 3.12 1.16
CA GLY A 124 -16.24 1.74 1.12
C GLY A 124 -16.60 1.25 -0.28
N LEU A 125 -15.90 1.69 -1.32
CA LEU A 125 -16.26 1.42 -2.72
C LEU A 125 -15.82 0.04 -3.19
N LYS A 126 -16.58 -0.52 -4.14
CA LYS A 126 -16.28 -1.78 -4.83
C LYS A 126 -15.24 -1.57 -5.94
N MET A 127 -14.00 -1.30 -5.59
CA MET A 127 -12.94 -0.88 -6.53
C MET A 127 -12.44 -1.96 -7.52
N ASP A 128 -12.98 -3.18 -7.47
CA ASP A 128 -12.79 -4.22 -8.49
C ASP A 128 -13.85 -4.17 -9.61
N ASP A 129 -14.85 -3.28 -9.48
CA ASP A 129 -15.81 -2.95 -10.52
C ASP A 129 -15.23 -1.84 -11.43
N PRO A 130 -15.09 -2.08 -12.75
CA PRO A 130 -14.55 -1.08 -13.68
C PRO A 130 -15.34 0.23 -13.74
N GLU A 131 -16.67 0.19 -13.61
CA GLU A 131 -17.51 1.40 -13.67
C GLU A 131 -17.31 2.27 -12.42
N VAL A 132 -17.27 1.62 -11.25
CA VAL A 132 -16.95 2.29 -9.97
C VAL A 132 -15.53 2.85 -10.03
N PHE A 133 -14.56 2.07 -10.48
CA PHE A 133 -13.17 2.50 -10.63
C PHE A 133 -13.06 3.79 -11.48
N VAL A 134 -13.65 3.80 -12.68
CA VAL A 134 -13.57 4.95 -13.59
C VAL A 134 -14.24 6.18 -12.98
N ALA A 135 -15.47 6.01 -12.46
CA ALA A 135 -16.22 7.12 -11.88
C ALA A 135 -15.48 7.75 -10.67
N SER A 136 -14.92 6.91 -9.79
CA SER A 136 -14.22 7.36 -8.59
C SER A 136 -12.89 8.05 -8.92
N PHE A 137 -12.08 7.50 -9.84
CA PHE A 137 -10.83 8.14 -10.23
C PHE A 137 -11.06 9.44 -11.01
N ASN A 138 -12.11 9.53 -11.84
CA ASN A 138 -12.53 10.79 -12.46
C ASN A 138 -12.90 11.84 -11.41
N ALA A 139 -13.68 11.47 -10.39
CA ALA A 139 -14.05 12.37 -9.29
C ALA A 139 -12.83 12.84 -8.48
N ALA A 140 -11.76 12.04 -8.42
CA ALA A 140 -10.49 12.37 -7.78
C ALA A 140 -9.52 13.15 -8.70
N GLY A 141 -9.94 13.53 -9.91
CA GLY A 141 -9.14 14.36 -10.83
C GLY A 141 -8.18 13.60 -11.75
N PHE A 142 -8.29 12.27 -11.81
CA PHE A 142 -7.54 11.44 -12.76
C PHE A 142 -8.34 11.19 -14.04
N ASP A 143 -7.68 10.75 -15.11
CA ASP A 143 -8.36 10.15 -16.25
C ASP A 143 -8.63 8.66 -15.95
N GLY A 144 -9.74 8.39 -15.27
CA GLY A 144 -10.12 7.04 -14.88
C GLY A 144 -10.30 6.09 -16.06
N GLN A 145 -10.76 6.60 -17.20
CA GLN A 145 -10.95 5.79 -18.41
C GLN A 145 -9.60 5.39 -19.01
N ALA A 146 -8.67 6.32 -19.16
CA ALA A 146 -7.32 6.02 -19.64
C ALA A 146 -6.59 5.06 -18.69
N LEU A 147 -6.74 5.23 -17.37
CA LEU A 147 -6.19 4.31 -16.36
C LEU A 147 -6.74 2.89 -16.52
N LEU A 148 -8.05 2.74 -16.69
CA LEU A 148 -8.69 1.45 -16.91
C LEU A 148 -8.16 0.77 -18.18
N GLU A 149 -8.06 1.51 -19.28
CA GLU A 149 -7.55 1.00 -20.55
C GLU A 149 -6.09 0.54 -20.43
N ALA A 150 -5.24 1.34 -19.76
CA ALA A 150 -3.84 1.01 -19.55
C ALA A 150 -3.64 -0.28 -18.74
N THR A 151 -4.61 -0.69 -17.90
CA THR A 151 -4.52 -1.98 -17.17
C THR A 151 -4.51 -3.20 -18.09
N GLN A 152 -4.87 -3.04 -19.36
CA GLN A 152 -4.87 -4.12 -20.35
C GLN A 152 -3.55 -4.29 -21.08
N ASP A 153 -2.65 -3.31 -20.99
CA ASP A 153 -1.32 -3.35 -21.60
C ASP A 153 -0.52 -4.57 -21.09
N PRO A 154 -0.02 -5.45 -21.99
CA PRO A 154 0.85 -6.56 -21.63
C PRO A 154 2.08 -6.15 -20.80
N ASP A 155 2.67 -4.99 -21.07
CA ASP A 155 3.86 -4.53 -20.36
C ASP A 155 3.53 -4.12 -18.93
N VAL A 156 2.38 -3.49 -18.69
CA VAL A 156 1.89 -3.15 -17.33
C VAL A 156 1.64 -4.44 -16.53
N LYS A 157 1.07 -5.46 -17.18
CA LYS A 157 0.84 -6.77 -16.55
C LYS A 157 2.16 -7.45 -16.19
N ALA A 158 3.12 -7.45 -17.11
CA ALA A 158 4.44 -8.03 -16.90
C ALA A 158 5.21 -7.31 -15.78
N GLU A 159 5.16 -5.98 -15.75
CA GLU A 159 5.82 -5.16 -14.73
C GLU A 159 5.25 -5.40 -13.33
N LEU A 160 3.92 -5.50 -13.17
CA LEU A 160 3.34 -5.85 -11.86
C LEU A 160 3.80 -7.24 -11.37
N VAL A 161 3.91 -8.21 -12.28
CA VAL A 161 4.44 -9.55 -11.95
C VAL A 161 5.91 -9.45 -11.54
N ALA A 162 6.73 -8.74 -12.31
CA ALA A 162 8.15 -8.57 -12.02
C ALA A 162 8.38 -7.87 -10.68
N ASN A 163 7.66 -6.78 -10.40
CA ASN A 163 7.71 -6.07 -9.12
C ASN A 163 7.35 -6.98 -7.94
N THR A 164 6.29 -7.76 -8.10
CA THR A 164 5.83 -8.71 -7.07
C THR A 164 6.85 -9.80 -6.82
N GLN A 165 7.44 -10.37 -7.88
CA GLN A 165 8.47 -11.40 -7.75
C GLN A 165 9.75 -10.85 -7.12
N ALA A 166 10.21 -9.68 -7.55
CA ALA A 166 11.39 -9.02 -6.97
C ALA A 166 11.21 -8.73 -5.47
N ALA A 167 10.00 -8.34 -5.05
CA ALA A 167 9.69 -8.18 -3.62
C ALA A 167 9.78 -9.52 -2.87
N VAL A 168 9.19 -10.58 -3.41
CA VAL A 168 9.25 -11.93 -2.81
C VAL A 168 10.68 -12.46 -2.72
N ASP A 169 11.48 -12.31 -3.79
CA ASP A 169 12.89 -12.72 -3.81
C ASP A 169 13.72 -11.98 -2.76
N ARG A 170 13.27 -10.78 -2.37
CA ARG A 170 13.86 -9.96 -1.31
C ARG A 170 13.29 -10.26 0.09
N GLY A 171 12.50 -11.32 0.24
CA GLY A 171 11.96 -11.77 1.52
C GLY A 171 10.65 -11.10 1.94
N VAL A 172 9.97 -10.36 1.05
CA VAL A 172 8.65 -9.79 1.36
C VAL A 172 7.59 -10.89 1.44
N PHE A 173 6.88 -10.94 2.58
CA PHE A 173 5.80 -11.91 2.84
C PHE A 173 4.43 -11.26 3.09
N GLY A 174 4.35 -9.93 3.13
CA GLY A 174 3.12 -9.17 3.36
C GLY A 174 3.33 -7.69 3.08
N ILE A 175 2.32 -6.87 3.35
CA ILE A 175 2.39 -5.40 3.22
C ILE A 175 1.70 -4.69 4.40
N PRO A 176 2.08 -3.43 4.72
CA PRO A 176 3.23 -2.71 4.14
C PRO A 176 4.56 -3.33 4.55
N THR A 177 5.54 -3.28 3.65
CA THR A 177 6.95 -3.59 3.93
C THR A 177 7.81 -2.44 3.44
N PHE A 178 8.79 -2.07 4.25
CA PHE A 178 9.75 -1.02 3.99
C PHE A 178 11.15 -1.60 3.90
N PHE A 179 11.98 -1.00 3.07
CA PHE A 179 13.41 -1.30 3.04
C PHE A 179 14.25 -0.05 3.26
N VAL A 180 15.26 -0.14 4.12
CA VAL A 180 16.32 0.85 4.28
C VAL A 180 17.66 0.18 3.96
N GLY A 181 18.27 0.53 2.83
CA GLY A 181 19.43 -0.23 2.35
C GLY A 181 19.01 -1.69 2.11
N GLU A 182 19.63 -2.65 2.77
CA GLU A 182 19.28 -4.08 2.73
C GLU A 182 18.27 -4.51 3.81
N GLU A 183 18.05 -3.68 4.83
CA GLU A 183 17.20 -4.02 5.98
C GLU A 183 15.70 -3.97 5.64
N LEU A 184 14.95 -4.94 6.16
CA LEU A 184 13.52 -5.11 5.93
C LEU A 184 12.73 -4.80 7.22
N PHE A 185 11.76 -3.89 7.13
CA PHE A 185 10.82 -3.57 8.21
C PHE A 185 9.39 -3.89 7.75
N PHE A 186 8.66 -4.73 8.50
CA PHE A 186 7.32 -5.19 8.10
C PHE A 186 6.23 -4.61 9.00
N GLY A 187 5.21 -4.00 8.39
CA GLY A 187 4.05 -3.49 9.10
C GLY A 187 4.27 -2.11 9.73
N LYS A 188 3.15 -1.47 10.07
CA LYS A 188 3.12 -0.13 10.66
C LYS A 188 3.82 -0.03 12.02
N ASP A 189 3.92 -1.15 12.75
CA ASP A 189 4.43 -1.17 14.12
C ASP A 189 5.97 -1.09 14.19
N HIS A 190 6.67 -1.31 13.08
CA HIS A 190 8.13 -1.20 13.01
C HIS A 190 8.60 0.14 12.43
N ILE A 191 7.70 1.11 12.25
CA ILE A 191 8.07 2.42 11.69
C ILE A 191 8.93 3.24 12.66
N GLU A 192 8.65 3.18 13.97
CA GLU A 192 9.50 3.83 14.98
C GLU A 192 10.92 3.22 15.00
N GLU A 193 11.03 1.89 14.86
CA GLU A 193 12.32 1.20 14.76
C GLU A 193 13.06 1.54 13.46
N MET A 194 12.34 1.61 12.34
CA MET A 194 12.86 2.04 11.05
C MET A 194 13.39 3.49 11.11
N GLU A 195 12.66 4.41 11.75
CA GLU A 195 13.12 5.79 11.97
C GLU A 195 14.39 5.83 12.80
N TRP A 196 14.45 5.04 13.88
CA TRP A 196 15.68 4.91 14.66
C TRP A 196 16.84 4.41 13.81
N TRP A 197 16.61 3.38 12.98
CA TRP A 197 17.63 2.83 12.09
C TRP A 197 18.16 3.88 11.11
N LEU A 198 17.25 4.62 10.44
CA LEU A 198 17.60 5.71 9.52
C LEU A 198 18.53 6.74 10.15
N ASN A 199 18.28 7.12 11.41
CA ASN A 199 19.06 8.16 12.09
C ASN A 199 20.40 7.69 12.67
N ASN A 200 20.61 6.38 12.80
CA ASN A 200 21.74 5.84 13.58
C ASN A 200 22.62 4.82 12.84
N ARG A 201 22.09 4.21 11.77
CA ARG A 201 22.69 3.03 11.13
C ARG A 201 22.64 3.05 9.60
N ALA A 202 21.85 3.93 8.98
CA ALA A 202 21.67 4.02 7.53
C ALA A 202 22.73 4.89 6.83
#